data_AF-A0A256ZJE3-F1
#
_entry.id   AF-A0A256ZJE3-F1
#
_cell.length_a   1.000
_cell.length_b   1.000
_cell.length_c   1.000
_cell.angle_alpha   90.00
_cell.angle_beta   90.00
_cell.angle_gamma   90.00
#
_symmetry.space_group_name_H-M   'P 1'
#
loop_
_entity.id
_entity.type
_entity.pdbx_description
1 polymer ?
#
loop_
_entity_poly.entity_id
_entity_poly.type
_entity_poly.pdbx_seq_one_letter_code
_entity_poly.pdbx_strand_id
1 'polypeptide(L)' 'MGEMTRRFLKDAFAGESQAHMRYLIFADKAENEGFPNVARLFRAIAYAEFVHA' A
#
# COMPACT_ATOMS: atom_id res chain seq x y z
N MET A 1 16.27 16.15 -14.61
CA MET A 1 14.96 16.05 -13.96
C MET A 1 14.74 17.30 -13.13
N GLY A 2 13.62 18.01 -13.29
CA GLY A 2 13.36 19.26 -12.56
C GLY A 2 13.19 19.03 -11.06
N GLU A 3 13.46 20.06 -10.25
CA GLU A 3 13.34 20.00 -8.79
C GLU A 3 11.92 19.58 -8.35
N MET A 4 10.90 20.15 -9.00
CA MET A 4 9.49 19.78 -8.76
C MET A 4 9.21 18.30 -9.03
N THR A 5 9.67 17.76 -10.16
CA THR A 5 9.51 16.34 -10.50
C THR A 5 10.19 15.45 -9.44
N ARG A 6 11.37 15.84 -8.96
CA ARG A 6 12.07 15.08 -7.92
C ARG A 6 11.32 15.07 -6.59
N ARG A 7 10.72 16.20 -6.22
CA ARG A 7 9.87 16.29 -5.03
C ARG A 7 8.63 15.41 -5.19
N PHE A 8 7.92 15.49 -6.32
CA PHE A 8 6.73 14.68 -6.54
C PHE A 8 7.00 13.18 -6.55
N LEU A 9 8.13 12.73 -7.10
CA LEU A 9 8.52 11.32 -7.02
C LEU A 9 8.77 10.86 -5.59
N LYS A 10 9.40 11.69 -4.75
CA LYS A 10 9.59 11.38 -3.32
C LYS A 10 8.26 11.33 -2.56
N ASP A 11 7.38 12.30 -2.83
CA ASP A 11 6.07 12.38 -2.18
C ASP A 11 5.20 11.17 -2.58
N ALA A 12 5.23 10.77 -3.86
CA ALA A 12 4.56 9.57 -4.36
C ALA A 12 5.12 8.30 -3.70
N PHE A 13 6.45 8.12 -3.70
CA PHE A 13 7.09 6.97 -3.05
C PHE A 13 6.70 6.84 -1.56
N ALA A 14 6.69 7.97 -0.83
CA ALA A 14 6.27 8.00 0.56
C ALA A 14 4.77 7.66 0.72
N GLY A 15 3.92 8.13 -0.20
CA GLY A 15 2.49 7.81 -0.24
C GLY A 15 2.23 6.32 -0.43
N GLU A 16 2.84 5.71 -1.45
CA GLU A 16 2.67 4.28 -1.78
C GLU A 16 3.26 3.38 -0.68
N SER A 17 4.41 3.76 -0.11
CA SER A 17 4.99 3.04 1.04
C SER A 17 4.05 3.02 2.25
N GLN A 18 3.37 4.14 2.53
CA GLN A 18 2.37 4.19 3.61
C GLN A 18 1.11 3.42 3.26
N ALA A 19 0.67 3.45 1.99
CA ALA A 19 -0.49 2.69 1.52
C ALA A 19 -0.26 1.19 1.65
N HIS A 20 0.90 0.69 1.22
CA HIS A 20 1.34 -0.70 1.42
C HIS A 20 1.16 -1.15 2.87
N MET A 21 1.72 -0.39 3.82
CA MET A 21 1.64 -0.71 5.24
C MET A 21 0.21 -0.70 5.78
N ARG A 22 -0.62 0.29 5.40
CA ARG A 22 -2.03 0.34 5.81
C ARG A 22 -2.82 -0.87 5.31
N TYR A 23 -2.60 -1.28 4.06
CA TYR A 23 -3.32 -2.42 3.49
C TYR A 23 -2.91 -3.75 4.12
N LEU A 24 -1.65 -3.92 4.53
CA LEU A 24 -1.27 -5.08 5.35
C LEU A 24 -2.01 -5.12 6.69
N ILE A 25 -2.11 -3.99 7.40
CA ILE A 25 -2.85 -3.89 8.66
C ILE A 25 -4.33 -4.22 8.46
N PHE A 26 -4.94 -3.72 7.38
CA PHE A 26 -6.33 -4.03 7.05
C PHE A 26 -6.54 -5.50 6.67
N ALA A 27 -5.57 -6.11 6.00
CA ALA A 27 -5.61 -7.54 5.72
C ALA A 27 -5.61 -8.37 7.01
N ASP A 28 -4.74 -8.04 7.96
CA ASP A 28 -4.67 -8.75 9.25
C ASP A 28 -5.94 -8.54 10.07
N LYS A 29 -6.53 -7.34 10.03
CA LYS A 29 -7.82 -7.06 10.66
C LYS A 29 -8.95 -7.87 10.04
N ALA A 30 -9.04 -7.93 8.70
CA ALA A 30 -10.05 -8.70 7.98
C ALA A 30 -9.92 -10.21 8.24
N GLU A 31 -8.70 -10.74 8.35
CA GLU A 31 -8.45 -12.14 8.72
C GLU A 31 -8.99 -12.44 10.12
N ASN A 32 -8.65 -11.58 11.10
CA ASN A 32 -9.09 -11.71 12.50
C ASN A 32 -10.62 -11.63 12.66
N GLU A 33 -11.32 -10.91 11.78
CA GLU A 33 -12.78 -10.79 11.79
C GLU A 33 -13.50 -11.88 10.99
N GLY A 34 -12.77 -12.83 10.40
CA GLY A 34 -13.35 -13.95 9.65
C GLY A 34 -13.74 -13.60 8.21
N PHE A 35 -13.09 -12.60 7.60
CA PHE A 35 -13.30 -12.20 6.21
C PHE A 35 -12.10 -12.58 5.31
N PRO A 36 -11.87 -13.88 5.01
CA PRO A 36 -10.65 -14.35 4.35
C PRO A 36 -10.47 -13.80 2.92
N ASN A 37 -11.56 -13.62 2.17
CA ASN A 37 -11.48 -13.06 0.81
C ASN A 37 -11.12 -11.56 0.82
N VAL A 38 -11.57 -10.83 1.85
CA VAL A 38 -11.24 -9.42 2.03
C VAL A 38 -9.79 -9.27 2.46
N ALA A 39 -9.31 -10.12 3.37
CA ALA A 39 -7.91 -10.19 3.74
C ALA A 39 -7.01 -10.46 2.52
N ARG A 40 -7.38 -11.43 1.69
CA ARG A 40 -6.65 -11.75 0.44
C ARG A 40 -6.60 -10.55 -0.51
N LEU A 41 -7.72 -9.83 -0.68
CA LEU A 41 -7.78 -8.63 -1.50
C LEU A 41 -6.83 -7.56 -0.97
N PHE A 42 -6.87 -7.26 0.34
CA PHE A 42 -5.97 -6.26 0.92
C PHE A 42 -4.48 -6.64 0.79
N ARG A 43 -4.11 -7.93 0.94
CA ARG A 43 -2.73 -8.37 0.70
C ARG A 43 -2.31 -8.18 -0.76
N ALA A 44 -3.20 -8.44 -1.71
CA ALA A 44 -2.92 -8.23 -3.13
C ALA A 44 -2.73 -6.74 -3.47
N ILE A 45 -3.57 -5.85 -2.92
CA ILE A 45 -3.43 -4.40 -3.09
C ILE A 45 -2.14 -3.91 -2.42
N ALA A 46 -1.83 -4.37 -1.20
CA ALA A 46 -0.58 -4.03 -0.54
C ALA A 46 0.63 -4.39 -1.42
N TYR A 47 0.62 -5.58 -2.03
CA TYR A 47 1.69 -5.98 -2.95
C TYR A 47 1.77 -5.08 -4.19
N ALA A 48 0.65 -4.63 -4.73
CA ALA A 48 0.65 -3.67 -5.84
C ALA A 48 1.32 -2.34 -5.44
N GLU A 49 1.04 -1.80 -4.26
CA GLU A 49 1.69 -0.54 -3.81
C GLU A 49 3.19 -0.71 -3.56
N PHE A 50 3.63 -1.90 -3.17
CA PHE A 50 5.06 -2.21 -3.08
C PHE A 50 5.74 -2.18 -4.46
N VAL A 51 5.02 -2.53 -5.54
CA VAL A 51 5.53 -2.45 -6.91
C VAL A 51 5.44 -1.02 -7.48
N HIS A 52 4.46 -0.23 -7.04
CA HIS A 52 4.32 1.17 -7.46
C HIS A 52 5.40 2.10 -6.85
N ALA A 53 5.82 1.82 -5.62
CA ALA A 53 6.86 2.56 -4.90
C ALA A 53 8.26 2.29 -5.49
#